data_AF-A0A7C8Z6L4-F1
#
_entry.id   AF-A0A7C8Z6L4-F1
#
_cell.length_a   1.000
_cell.length_b   1.000
_cell.length_c   1.000
_cell.angle_alpha   90.00
_cell.angle_beta   90.00
_cell.angle_gamma   90.00
#
_symmetry.space_group_name_H-M   'P 1'
#
loop_
_entity.id
_entity.type
_entity.pdbx_description
1 polymer ?
#
loop_
_entity_poly.entity_id
_entity_poly.type
_entity_poly.pdbx_seq_one_letter_code
_entity_poly.pdbx_strand_id
1 'polypeptide(L)'
;MSSNGGSLSDGVIKKIILSYTYVAIWIFLSFTVIVYNKYILDRKMYNWPYPISLTMIHMAFCSFLAFLFVKLFKLVEPVNMSKEVYLSSVVPIGALYAFSLWLSNSAYIYLSVSFIQMLKALMPVAVYSIGVMFKKENFKGETMCNMVSISVGVAIAAYGEAKFDLFGVFL
;
A
#
# COMPACT_ATOMS: atom_id res chain seq x y z
N MET A 1 -18.90 23.41 38.11
CA MET A 1 -19.40 22.92 36.81
C MET A 1 -18.58 23.63 35.73
N SER A 2 -18.07 22.89 34.73
CA SER A 2 -17.21 23.34 33.63
C SER A 2 -15.69 23.35 33.87
N SER A 3 -15.03 22.23 33.53
CA SER A 3 -13.65 22.17 33.01
C SER A 3 -13.32 20.72 32.59
N ASN A 4 -14.07 20.16 31.63
CA ASN A 4 -13.76 18.83 31.08
C ASN A 4 -13.97 18.73 29.55
N GLY A 5 -14.30 19.84 28.89
CA GLY A 5 -14.55 19.88 27.43
C GLY A 5 -13.31 20.17 26.58
N GLY A 6 -12.29 20.85 27.11
CA GLY A 6 -11.09 21.24 26.35
C GLY A 6 -10.10 20.09 26.11
N SER A 7 -9.85 19.25 27.13
CA SER A 7 -8.88 18.15 27.05
C SER A 7 -9.26 17.05 26.06
N LEU A 8 -10.57 16.81 25.87
CA LEU A 8 -11.09 15.87 24.87
C LEU A 8 -10.89 16.39 23.44
N SER A 9 -11.08 17.70 23.21
CA SER A 9 -10.89 18.34 21.90
C SER A 9 -9.42 18.33 21.49
N ASP A 10 -8.51 18.73 22.39
CA ASP A 10 -7.07 18.77 22.12
C ASP A 10 -6.50 17.37 21.85
N GLY A 11 -6.98 16.36 22.57
CA GLY A 11 -6.60 14.97 22.35
C GLY A 11 -7.05 14.43 20.99
N VAL A 12 -8.25 14.79 20.54
CA VAL A 12 -8.78 14.41 19.22
C VAL A 12 -8.02 15.13 18.10
N ILE A 13 -7.80 16.44 18.23
CA ILE A 13 -7.04 17.23 17.25
C ILE A 13 -5.62 16.67 17.11
N LYS A 14 -4.95 16.35 18.22
CA LYS A 14 -3.62 15.74 18.19
C LYS A 14 -3.63 14.40 17.45
N LYS A 15 -4.60 13.52 17.70
CA LYS A 15 -4.74 12.24 16.97
C LYS A 15 -4.99 12.44 15.48
N ILE A 16 -5.83 13.41 15.12
CA ILE A 16 -6.13 13.76 13.73
C ILE A 16 -4.86 14.23 13.02
N ILE A 17 -4.16 15.22 13.58
CA ILE A 17 -2.91 15.75 13.02
C ILE A 17 -1.91 14.61 12.84
N LEU A 18 -1.71 13.80 13.87
CA LEU A 18 -0.74 12.70 13.85
C LEU A 18 -1.10 11.65 12.77
N SER A 19 -2.39 11.35 12.61
CA SER A 19 -2.88 10.44 11.56
C SER A 19 -2.64 11.00 10.16
N TYR A 20 -2.98 12.29 9.93
CA TYR A 20 -2.72 12.95 8.65
C TYR A 20 -1.22 13.09 8.35
N THR A 21 -0.38 13.34 9.36
CA THR A 21 1.08 13.35 9.21
C THR A 21 1.59 11.99 8.75
N TYR A 22 1.13 10.89 9.35
CA TYR A 22 1.51 9.55 8.89
C TYR A 22 1.05 9.28 7.46
N VAL A 23 -0.17 9.68 7.09
CA VAL A 23 -0.66 9.53 5.72
C VAL A 23 0.17 10.34 4.73
N ALA A 24 0.52 11.58 5.07
CA ALA A 24 1.34 12.44 4.21
C ALA A 24 2.76 11.87 4.01
N ILE A 25 3.41 11.43 5.09
CA ILE A 25 4.73 10.76 5.03
C ILE A 25 4.63 9.50 4.17
N TRP A 26 3.59 8.69 4.37
CA TRP A 26 3.38 7.48 3.61
C TRP A 26 3.17 7.75 2.11
N ILE A 27 2.39 8.77 1.74
CA ILE A 27 2.19 9.18 0.34
C ILE A 27 3.51 9.62 -0.28
N PHE A 28 4.25 10.50 0.41
CA PHE A 28 5.52 11.01 -0.08
C PHE A 28 6.53 9.89 -0.34
N LEU A 29 6.75 9.01 0.66
CA LEU A 29 7.65 7.87 0.53
C LEU A 29 7.21 6.90 -0.57
N SER A 30 5.90 6.64 -0.67
CA SER A 30 5.35 5.77 -1.72
C SER A 30 5.59 6.33 -3.11
N PHE A 31 5.38 7.64 -3.30
CA PHE A 31 5.64 8.32 -4.57
C PHE A 31 7.13 8.24 -4.95
N THR A 32 8.03 8.52 -4.00
CA THR A 32 9.48 8.43 -4.23
C THR A 32 9.89 7.02 -4.68
N VAL A 33 9.39 5.98 -4.01
CA VAL A 33 9.69 4.59 -4.37
C VAL A 33 9.18 4.25 -5.78
N ILE A 34 8.00 4.74 -6.19
CA ILE A 34 7.47 4.50 -7.54
C ILE A 34 8.36 5.13 -8.60
N VAL A 35 8.75 6.40 -8.42
CA VAL A 35 9.63 7.11 -9.37
C VAL A 35 11.00 6.45 -9.43
N TYR A 36 11.57 6.07 -8.28
CA TYR A 36 12.87 5.42 -8.21
C TYR A 36 12.86 4.03 -8.86
N ASN A 37 11.82 3.23 -8.63
CA ASN A 37 11.65 1.95 -9.31
C ASN A 37 11.57 2.12 -10.84
N LYS A 38 10.83 3.13 -11.32
CA LYS A 38 10.78 3.45 -12.75
C LYS A 38 12.17 3.81 -13.29
N TYR A 39 12.92 4.64 -12.58
CA TYR A 39 14.28 5.04 -12.96
C TYR A 39 15.24 3.84 -13.09
N ILE A 40 15.19 2.90 -12.14
CA ILE A 40 16.03 1.69 -12.16
C ILE A 40 15.64 0.75 -13.31
N LEU A 41 14.33 0.57 -13.52
CA LEU A 41 13.79 -0.40 -14.48
C LEU A 41 13.82 0.10 -15.93
N ASP A 42 13.91 1.40 -16.15
CA ASP A 42 13.94 1.97 -17.50
C ASP A 42 15.24 1.58 -18.24
N ARG A 43 15.06 0.96 -19.40
CA ARG A 43 16.11 0.51 -20.32
C ARG A 43 16.99 1.66 -20.80
N LYS A 44 16.46 2.89 -20.84
CA LYS A 44 17.18 4.08 -21.30
C LYS A 44 17.97 4.79 -20.19
N MET A 45 17.72 4.44 -18.94
CA MET A 45 18.39 5.06 -17.79
C MET A 45 19.36 4.05 -17.15
N TYR A 46 18.99 3.46 -16.02
CA TYR A 46 19.87 2.56 -15.26
C TYR A 46 19.97 1.15 -15.87
N ASN A 47 19.00 0.75 -16.72
CA ASN A 47 19.01 -0.50 -17.47
C ASN A 47 19.10 -1.78 -16.60
N TRP A 48 18.36 -1.84 -15.48
CA TRP A 48 18.18 -3.05 -14.67
C TRP A 48 16.74 -3.56 -14.82
N PRO A 49 16.39 -4.36 -15.85
CA PRO A 49 15.01 -4.75 -16.13
C PRO A 49 14.52 -5.97 -15.32
N TYR A 50 14.87 -6.05 -14.03
CA TYR A 50 14.51 -7.18 -13.16
C TYR A 50 13.69 -6.71 -11.93
N PRO A 51 12.37 -6.47 -12.09
CA PRO A 51 11.51 -5.94 -11.03
C PRO A 51 11.33 -6.90 -9.85
N ILE A 52 11.39 -8.21 -10.10
CA ILE A 52 11.31 -9.23 -9.05
C ILE A 52 12.54 -9.17 -8.16
N SER A 53 13.74 -9.13 -8.74
CA SER A 53 15.00 -9.00 -8.00
C SER A 53 15.06 -7.71 -7.18
N LEU A 54 14.58 -6.60 -7.75
CA LEU A 54 14.47 -5.33 -7.03
C LEU A 54 13.57 -5.45 -5.79
N THR A 55 12.41 -6.10 -5.93
CA THR A 55 11.50 -6.32 -4.79
C THR A 55 12.09 -7.25 -3.74
N MET A 56 12.82 -8.30 -4.16
CA MET A 56 13.51 -9.18 -3.21
C MET A 56 14.55 -8.42 -2.37
N ILE A 57 15.31 -7.52 -3.00
CA ILE A 57 16.27 -6.66 -2.29
C ILE A 57 15.56 -5.76 -1.27
N HIS A 58 14.45 -5.13 -1.66
CA HIS A 58 13.66 -4.31 -0.72
C HIS A 58 13.16 -5.11 0.48
N MET A 59 12.60 -6.30 0.26
CA MET A 59 12.09 -7.14 1.34
C MET A 59 13.21 -7.65 2.24
N ALA A 60 14.37 -8.02 1.66
CA ALA A 60 15.55 -8.40 2.42
C ALA A 60 16.09 -7.24 3.27
N PHE A 61 16.15 -6.03 2.71
CA PHE A 61 16.57 -4.83 3.43
C PHE A 61 15.61 -4.50 4.58
N CYS A 62 14.31 -4.50 4.34
CA CYS A 62 13.31 -4.29 5.38
C CYS A 62 13.39 -5.35 6.49
N SER A 63 13.59 -6.63 6.12
CA SER A 63 13.75 -7.72 7.08
C SER A 63 15.02 -7.56 7.93
N PHE A 64 16.14 -7.18 7.30
CA PHE A 64 17.39 -6.91 7.99
C PHE A 64 17.28 -5.73 8.97
N LEU A 65 16.70 -4.61 8.53
CA LEU A 65 16.46 -3.46 9.41
C LEU A 65 15.51 -3.82 10.57
N ALA A 66 14.43 -4.55 10.30
CA ALA A 66 13.52 -5.01 11.35
C ALA A 66 14.25 -5.90 12.36
N PHE A 67 15.11 -6.82 11.90
CA PHE A 67 15.94 -7.63 12.78
C PHE A 67 16.88 -6.76 13.63
N LEU A 68 17.57 -5.79 13.04
CA LEU A 68 18.45 -4.88 13.78
C LEU A 68 17.70 -4.08 14.84
N PHE A 69 16.56 -3.47 14.49
CA PHE A 69 15.80 -2.65 15.44
C PHE A 69 15.22 -3.44 16.61
N VAL A 70 14.79 -4.68 16.36
CA VAL A 70 14.20 -5.54 17.40
C VAL A 70 15.28 -6.21 18.25
N LYS A 71 16.32 -6.79 17.64
CA LYS A 71 17.31 -7.61 18.36
C LYS A 71 18.51 -6.82 18.88
N LEU A 72 19.01 -5.85 18.10
CA LEU A 72 20.22 -5.11 18.45
C LEU A 72 19.88 -3.84 19.22
N PHE A 73 19.02 -3.00 18.66
CA PHE A 73 18.71 -1.69 19.25
C PHE A 73 17.59 -1.75 20.30
N LYS A 74 16.84 -2.86 20.40
CA LYS A 74 15.70 -3.06 21.31
C LYS A 74 14.72 -1.86 21.32
N LEU A 75 14.56 -1.19 20.18
CA LEU A 75 13.68 -0.03 20.05
C LEU A 75 12.19 -0.41 20.05
N VAL A 76 11.91 -1.71 19.88
CA VAL A 76 10.56 -2.28 19.84
C VAL A 76 10.52 -3.46 20.82
N GLU A 77 9.49 -3.50 21.64
CA GLU A 77 9.26 -4.63 22.55
C GLU A 77 9.04 -5.92 21.75
N PRO A 78 9.77 -7.00 22.03
CA PRO A 78 9.57 -8.27 21.35
C PRO A 78 8.17 -8.79 21.67
N VAL A 79 7.36 -8.99 20.62
CA VAL A 79 6.03 -9.58 20.77
C VAL A 79 6.19 -11.04 21.18
N ASN A 80 5.76 -11.39 22.39
CA ASN A 80 5.72 -12.77 22.87
C ASN A 80 4.58 -13.53 22.16
N MET A 81 4.85 -14.06 20.96
CA MET A 81 3.95 -14.98 20.28
C MET A 81 4.36 -16.44 20.53
N SER A 82 3.38 -17.30 20.80
CA SER A 82 3.59 -18.75 20.77
C SER A 82 4.00 -19.20 19.36
N LYS A 83 4.91 -20.18 19.28
CA LYS A 83 5.34 -20.79 18.01
C LYS A 83 4.17 -21.36 17.20
N GLU A 84 3.14 -21.83 17.89
CA GLU A 84 1.93 -22.40 17.27
C GLU A 84 1.11 -21.32 16.53
N VAL A 85 0.90 -20.17 17.17
CA VAL A 85 0.21 -19.02 16.54
C VAL A 85 1.04 -18.45 15.40
N TYR A 86 2.36 -18.41 15.56
CA TYR A 86 3.27 -17.96 14.50
C TYR A 86 3.15 -18.84 13.24
N LEU A 87 3.22 -20.16 13.40
CA LEU A 87 3.14 -21.09 12.28
C LEU A 87 1.72 -21.15 11.68
N SER A 88 0.68 -21.11 12.50
CA SER A 88 -0.70 -21.27 12.05
C SER A 88 -1.30 -19.99 11.44
N SER A 89 -0.83 -18.80 11.84
CA SER A 89 -1.36 -17.53 11.37
C SER A 89 -0.36 -16.68 10.59
N VAL A 90 0.86 -16.47 11.11
CA VAL A 90 1.82 -15.54 10.50
C VAL A 90 2.43 -16.11 9.22
N VAL A 91 2.86 -17.38 9.24
CA VAL A 91 3.45 -18.04 8.07
C VAL A 91 2.51 -18.08 6.86
N PRO A 92 1.24 -18.53 6.96
CA PRO A 92 0.35 -18.56 5.80
C PRO A 92 0.02 -17.17 5.26
N ILE A 93 -0.17 -16.17 6.13
CA ILE A 93 -0.37 -14.78 5.70
C ILE A 93 0.88 -14.26 4.95
N GLY A 94 2.08 -14.54 5.49
CA GLY A 94 3.34 -14.18 4.86
C GLY A 94 3.55 -14.87 3.51
N ALA A 95 3.20 -16.16 3.40
CA ALA A 95 3.30 -16.91 2.15
C ALA A 95 2.37 -16.36 1.07
N LEU A 96 1.10 -16.08 1.42
CA LEU A 96 0.14 -15.44 0.51
C LEU A 96 0.59 -14.04 0.08
N TYR A 97 1.16 -13.26 1.00
CA TYR A 97 1.71 -11.94 0.69
C TYR A 97 2.91 -12.04 -0.24
N ALA A 98 3.86 -12.95 0.01
CA ALA A 98 5.00 -13.19 -0.87
C ALA A 98 4.57 -13.64 -2.26
N PHE A 99 3.58 -14.54 -2.36
CA PHE A 99 3.01 -14.97 -3.63
C PHE A 99 2.32 -13.81 -4.36
N SER A 100 1.55 -12.98 -3.64
CA SER A 100 0.94 -11.78 -4.19
C SER A 100 1.99 -10.78 -4.71
N LEU A 101 3.09 -10.57 -3.98
CA LEU A 101 4.21 -9.74 -4.43
C LEU A 101 4.85 -10.31 -5.69
N TRP A 102 5.07 -11.63 -5.76
CA TRP A 102 5.64 -12.28 -6.93
C TRP A 102 4.76 -12.06 -8.16
N LEU A 103 3.46 -12.36 -8.04
CA LEU A 103 2.50 -12.18 -9.13
C LEU A 103 2.39 -10.71 -9.54
N SER A 104 2.31 -9.80 -8.58
CA SER A 104 2.22 -8.36 -8.86
C SER A 104 3.46 -7.86 -9.59
N ASN A 105 4.67 -8.23 -9.14
CA ASN A 105 5.94 -7.83 -9.78
C ASN A 105 6.15 -8.47 -11.16
N SER A 106 5.67 -9.69 -11.35
CA SER A 106 5.65 -10.33 -12.67
C SER A 106 4.70 -9.60 -13.62
N ALA A 107 3.56 -9.12 -13.12
CA ALA A 107 2.59 -8.38 -13.92
C ALA A 107 3.12 -7.02 -14.42
N TYR A 108 4.04 -6.36 -13.70
CA TYR A 108 4.69 -5.12 -14.19
C TYR A 108 5.48 -5.29 -15.49
N ILE A 109 5.89 -6.52 -15.84
CA ILE A 109 6.60 -6.80 -17.09
C ILE A 109 5.63 -6.78 -18.28
N TYR A 110 4.35 -7.09 -18.04
CA TYR A 110 3.34 -7.24 -19.10
C TYR A 110 2.34 -6.08 -19.14
N LEU A 111 2.20 -5.31 -18.06
CA LEU A 111 1.15 -4.29 -17.90
C LEU A 111 1.76 -2.90 -17.75
N SER A 112 1.10 -1.88 -18.33
CA SER A 112 1.48 -0.48 -18.13
C SER A 112 1.20 -0.01 -16.70
N VAL A 113 1.93 1.02 -16.26
CA VAL A 113 1.77 1.61 -14.91
C VAL A 113 0.32 2.09 -14.68
N SER A 114 -0.31 2.72 -15.67
CA SER A 114 -1.69 3.20 -15.60
C SER A 114 -2.70 2.05 -15.47
N PHE A 115 -2.46 0.92 -16.15
CA PHE A 115 -3.32 -0.26 -16.00
C PHE A 115 -3.18 -0.90 -14.61
N ILE A 116 -1.97 -0.91 -14.05
CA ILE A 116 -1.72 -1.41 -12.69
C ILE A 116 -2.37 -0.50 -11.65
N GLN A 117 -2.33 0.81 -11.84
CA GLN A 117 -3.03 1.77 -10.97
C GLN A 117 -4.54 1.57 -11.01
N MET A 118 -5.11 1.29 -12.18
CA MET A 118 -6.53 0.92 -12.31
C MET A 118 -6.88 -0.36 -11.54
N LEU A 119 -6.06 -1.41 -11.65
CA LEU A 119 -6.25 -2.64 -10.87
C LEU A 119 -6.18 -2.37 -9.36
N LYS A 120 -5.24 -1.52 -8.92
CA LYS A 120 -5.11 -1.13 -7.52
C LYS A 120 -6.30 -0.33 -7.01
N ALA A 121 -6.94 0.47 -7.86
CA ALA A 121 -8.14 1.23 -7.51
C ALA A 121 -9.33 0.33 -7.15
N LEU A 122 -9.39 -0.90 -7.68
CA LEU A 122 -10.44 -1.88 -7.40
C LEU A 122 -10.21 -2.67 -6.09
N MET A 123 -9.00 -2.59 -5.52
CA MET A 123 -8.65 -3.30 -4.28
C MET A 123 -9.62 -3.05 -3.11
N PRO A 124 -10.02 -1.81 -2.76
CA PRO A 124 -10.95 -1.59 -1.65
C PRO A 124 -12.29 -2.29 -1.85
N VAL A 125 -12.83 -2.28 -3.07
CA VAL A 125 -14.08 -2.97 -3.42
C VAL A 125 -13.93 -4.48 -3.25
N ALA A 126 -12.83 -5.05 -3.74
CA ALA A 126 -12.56 -6.49 -3.63
C ALA A 126 -12.40 -6.92 -2.16
N VAL A 127 -11.59 -6.19 -1.38
CA VAL A 127 -11.34 -6.52 0.04
C VAL A 127 -12.62 -6.42 0.86
N TYR A 128 -13.43 -5.38 0.67
CA TYR A 128 -14.70 -5.20 1.37
C TYR A 128 -15.73 -6.27 0.98
N SER A 129 -15.83 -6.60 -0.31
CA SER A 129 -16.73 -7.66 -0.79
C SER A 129 -16.37 -9.01 -0.17
N ILE A 130 -15.08 -9.36 -0.14
CA ILE A 130 -14.58 -10.57 0.51
C ILE A 130 -14.85 -10.51 2.03
N GLY A 131 -14.61 -9.36 2.68
CA GLY A 131 -14.89 -9.16 4.10
C GLY A 131 -16.36 -9.43 4.47
N VAL A 132 -17.29 -8.99 3.63
CA VAL A 132 -18.72 -9.27 3.77
C VAL A 132 -19.05 -10.74 3.50
N MET A 133 -18.48 -11.35 2.44
CA MET A 133 -18.70 -12.76 2.11
C MET A 133 -18.27 -13.71 3.24
N PHE A 134 -17.12 -13.42 3.87
CA PHE A 134 -16.63 -14.17 5.02
C PHE A 134 -17.28 -13.75 6.36
N LYS A 135 -18.34 -12.92 6.32
CA LYS A 135 -19.05 -12.38 7.50
C LYS A 135 -18.14 -11.69 8.52
N LYS A 136 -17.00 -11.16 8.07
CA LYS A 136 -16.07 -10.38 8.89
C LYS A 136 -16.53 -8.93 9.03
N GLU A 137 -17.33 -8.46 8.06
CA GLU A 137 -17.91 -7.11 8.04
C GLU A 137 -19.41 -7.17 7.75
N ASN A 138 -20.17 -6.24 8.32
CA ASN A 138 -21.59 -6.08 8.02
C ASN A 138 -21.76 -5.27 6.74
N PHE A 139 -22.56 -5.77 5.80
CA PHE A 139 -22.80 -5.08 4.54
C PHE A 139 -23.50 -3.74 4.76
N LYS A 140 -22.80 -2.66 4.44
CA LYS A 140 -23.33 -1.30 4.33
C LYS A 140 -23.24 -0.84 2.88
N GLY A 141 -24.39 -0.53 2.28
CA GLY A 141 -24.49 -0.09 0.89
C GLY A 141 -23.79 1.26 0.64
N GLU A 142 -23.84 2.18 1.62
CA GLU A 142 -23.16 3.48 1.54
C GLU A 142 -21.63 3.32 1.41
N THR A 143 -21.04 2.44 2.20
CA THR A 143 -19.60 2.16 2.16
C THR A 143 -19.20 1.53 0.81
N MET A 144 -20.01 0.60 0.30
CA MET A 144 -19.79 0.01 -1.04
C MET A 144 -19.87 1.08 -2.13
N CYS A 145 -20.88 1.95 -2.08
CA CYS A 145 -21.06 3.03 -3.06
C CYS A 145 -19.86 3.98 -3.08
N ASN A 146 -19.37 4.39 -1.90
CA ASN A 146 -18.17 5.23 -1.78
C ASN A 146 -16.93 4.56 -2.38
N MET A 147 -16.70 3.28 -2.07
CA MET A 147 -15.57 2.54 -2.62
C MET A 147 -15.65 2.40 -4.15
N VAL A 148 -16.82 2.03 -4.68
CA VAL A 148 -17.05 1.92 -6.13
C VAL A 148 -16.87 3.28 -6.82
N SER A 149 -17.40 4.36 -6.24
CA SER A 149 -17.25 5.72 -6.79
C SER A 149 -15.78 6.13 -6.90
N ILE A 150 -14.98 5.87 -5.86
CA ILE A 150 -13.53 6.12 -5.89
C ILE A 150 -12.85 5.26 -6.95
N SER A 151 -13.15 3.96 -7.02
CA SER A 151 -12.57 3.06 -8.02
C SER A 151 -12.86 3.51 -9.45
N VAL A 152 -14.11 3.91 -9.73
CA VAL A 152 -14.53 4.42 -11.04
C VAL A 152 -13.80 5.72 -11.38
N GLY A 153 -13.73 6.67 -10.44
CA GLY A 153 -13.03 7.94 -10.64
C GLY A 153 -11.55 7.75 -11.00
N VAL A 154 -10.85 6.85 -10.29
CA VAL A 154 -9.45 6.53 -10.57
C VAL A 154 -9.30 5.79 -11.90
N ALA A 155 -10.22 4.88 -12.25
CA ALA A 155 -10.19 4.18 -13.53
C ALA A 155 -10.36 5.14 -14.72
N ILE A 156 -11.29 6.09 -14.63
CA ILE A 156 -11.50 7.13 -15.66
C ILE A 156 -10.23 7.99 -15.81
N ALA A 157 -9.65 8.43 -14.69
CA ALA A 157 -8.42 9.23 -14.70
C ALA A 157 -7.24 8.47 -15.35
N ALA A 158 -7.04 7.21 -14.98
CA ALA A 158 -5.98 6.37 -15.56
C ALA A 158 -6.21 6.08 -17.06
N TYR A 159 -7.46 5.94 -17.49
CA TYR A 159 -7.79 5.80 -18.92
C TYR A 159 -7.50 7.08 -19.71
N GLY A 160 -7.78 8.25 -19.12
CA GLY A 160 -7.42 9.55 -19.68
C GLY A 160 -5.91 9.72 -19.84
N GLU A 161 -5.12 9.33 -18.83
CA GLU A 161 -3.65 9.35 -18.86
C GLU A 161 -3.09 8.44 -19.97
N ALA A 162 -3.64 7.22 -20.13
CA ALA A 162 -3.17 6.28 -21.15
C ALA A 162 -3.35 6.79 -22.60
N LYS A 163 -4.22 7.78 -22.82
CA LYS A 163 -4.45 8.45 -24.11
C LYS A 163 -3.80 9.83 -24.20
N PHE A 164 -3.17 10.30 -23.12
CA PHE A 164 -2.67 11.65 -23.04
C PHE A 164 -1.31 11.76 -23.74
N ASP A 165 -1.30 12.42 -24.90
CA ASP A 165 -0.08 12.77 -25.62
C ASP A 165 0.30 14.22 -25.28
N LEU A 166 1.46 14.41 -24.64
CA LEU A 166 1.97 15.73 -24.26
C LEU A 166 2.28 16.62 -25.47
N PHE A 167 2.53 16.03 -26.64
CA PHE A 167 2.81 16.75 -27.89
C PHE A 167 1.54 17.38 -28.47
N GLY A 168 0.38 16.76 -28.29
CA GLY A 168 -0.93 17.31 -28.67
C GLY A 168 -1.49 18.41 -27.75
N VAL A 169 -0.86 18.67 -26.60
CA VAL A 169 -1.27 19.73 -25.66
C VAL A 169 -0.41 21.00 -25.79
N PHE A 170 0.82 20.85 -26.28
CA PHE A 170 1.79 21.94 -26.43
C PHE A 170 1.81 22.58 -27.83
N LEU A 171 1.25 21.92 -28.84
CA LEU A 171 1.01 22.49 -30.18
C LEU A 171 -0.35 23.21 -30.21
#